data_AF-A0A524CD82-F1
#
_entry.id   AF-A0A524CD82-F1
#
_cell.length_a   1.000
_cell.length_b   1.000
_cell.length_c   1.000
_cell.angle_alpha   90.00
_cell.angle_beta   90.00
_cell.angle_gamma   90.00
#
_symmetry.space_group_name_H-M   'P 1'
#
loop_
_entity.id
_entity.type
_entity.pdbx_description
1 polymer ?
#
loop_
_entity_poly.entity_id
_entity_poly.type
_entity_poly.pdbx_seq_one_letter_code
_entity_poly.pdbx_strand_id
1 'polypeptide(L)'
;MGLREIEKDIELKAKMREKSPKFMIKELEVMLNSLKDLRYRLQNFEKKYGDLIVENSEYQEKLKEIRSEIGVSEIYSENTKDKPSTLEKITGKGSFYNQLGVQILNLVKKKTIETGGIMTLAEVVLMINQGRPNEIVSALDVIRALNILEKAEVIPGVKKLDSGIKIVEFIPVELTPDQSIILNLASTTGSITMEKIIMKTNWTQDRIERALEFLIENNMAKLDISYATGKRYYFPGLGG
;
A
#
# COMPACT_ATOMS: atom_id res chain seq x y z
N MET A 1 48.75 -14.63 42.41
CA MET A 1 47.30 -14.55 42.19
C MET A 1 46.64 -15.55 43.10
N GLY A 2 45.90 -15.05 44.09
CA GLY A 2 45.34 -15.88 45.16
C GLY A 2 44.07 -16.60 44.71
N LEU A 3 43.79 -17.77 45.27
CA LEU A 3 42.59 -18.58 44.97
C LEU A 3 41.28 -17.77 45.02
N ARG A 4 41.22 -16.70 45.84
CA ARG A 4 40.10 -15.76 45.94
C ARG A 4 39.88 -14.89 44.69
N GLU A 5 40.93 -14.58 43.94
CA GLU A 5 40.79 -13.82 42.67
C GLU A 5 40.22 -14.73 41.58
N ILE A 6 40.62 -16.00 41.59
CA ILE A 6 40.12 -17.03 40.65
C ILE A 6 38.65 -17.36 40.95
N GLU A 7 38.27 -17.48 42.23
CA GLU A 7 36.87 -17.65 42.64
C GLU A 7 36.01 -16.47 42.19
N LYS A 8 36.47 -15.23 42.39
CA LYS A 8 35.76 -14.04 41.91
C LYS A 8 35.60 -14.05 40.39
N ASP A 9 36.62 -14.39 39.62
CA ASP A 9 36.55 -14.45 38.16
C ASP A 9 35.61 -15.53 37.64
N ILE A 10 35.52 -16.67 38.36
CA ILE A 10 34.57 -17.75 38.07
C ILE A 10 33.13 -17.28 38.38
N GLU A 11 32.93 -16.61 39.50
CA GLU A 11 31.63 -16.07 39.94
C GLU A 11 31.14 -14.93 39.01
N LEU A 12 32.07 -14.12 38.48
CA LEU A 12 31.79 -13.05 37.52
C LEU A 12 31.48 -13.61 36.12
N LYS A 13 32.22 -14.62 35.66
CA LYS A 13 31.90 -15.38 34.43
C LYS A 13 30.60 -16.16 34.56
N ALA A 14 30.25 -16.65 35.76
CA ALA A 14 28.96 -17.26 36.06
C ALA A 14 27.83 -16.22 35.96
N LYS A 15 27.95 -15.04 36.59
CA LYS A 15 27.00 -13.92 36.45
C LYS A 15 26.85 -13.42 35.01
N MET A 16 27.94 -13.43 34.22
CA MET A 16 27.92 -13.09 32.79
C MET A 16 27.24 -14.15 31.91
N ARG A 17 27.29 -15.44 32.29
CA ARG A 17 26.48 -16.51 31.67
C ARG A 17 25.03 -16.50 32.18
N GLU A 18 24.80 -16.03 33.39
CA GLU A 18 23.49 -15.92 34.07
C GLU A 18 22.60 -14.84 33.47
N LYS A 19 23.19 -13.71 33.05
CA LYS A 19 22.60 -12.80 32.04
C LYS A 19 22.64 -13.44 30.65
N SER A 20 22.16 -14.67 30.60
CA SER A 20 22.06 -15.53 29.42
C SER A 20 21.32 -14.82 28.30
N PRO A 21 21.50 -15.23 27.03
CA PRO A 21 20.66 -14.78 25.93
C PRO A 21 19.16 -14.86 26.25
N LYS A 22 18.73 -15.81 27.10
CA LYS A 22 17.34 -15.91 27.58
C LYS A 22 16.92 -14.75 28.47
N PHE A 23 17.80 -14.21 29.31
CA PHE A 23 17.51 -13.02 30.12
C PHE A 23 17.35 -11.79 29.23
N MET A 24 18.24 -11.63 28.24
CA MET A 24 18.12 -10.56 27.24
C MET A 24 16.83 -10.68 26.42
N ILE A 25 16.47 -11.90 26.00
CA ILE A 25 15.20 -12.16 25.30
C ILE A 25 14.01 -11.79 26.19
N LYS A 26 14.04 -12.14 27.47
CA LYS A 26 12.98 -11.78 28.42
C LYS A 26 12.88 -10.27 28.63
N GLU A 27 14.00 -9.55 28.64
CA GLU A 27 14.05 -8.10 28.71
C GLU A 27 13.44 -7.46 27.45
N LEU A 28 13.78 -8.00 26.27
CA LEU A 28 13.17 -7.61 25.00
C LEU A 28 11.67 -7.90 24.93
N GLU A 29 11.21 -9.03 25.48
CA GLU A 29 9.78 -9.35 25.59
C GLU A 29 9.03 -8.37 26.49
N VAL A 30 9.65 -7.96 27.60
CA VAL A 30 9.09 -6.93 28.49
C VAL A 30 9.00 -5.59 27.77
N MET A 31 10.05 -5.17 27.07
CA MET A 31 10.03 -3.94 26.26
C MET A 31 8.95 -4.00 25.17
N LEU A 32 8.82 -5.13 24.49
CA LEU A 32 7.79 -5.35 23.47
C LEU A 32 6.38 -5.27 24.08
N ASN A 33 6.16 -5.84 25.26
CA ASN A 33 4.88 -5.76 25.96
C ASN A 33 4.59 -4.33 26.43
N SER A 34 5.59 -3.58 26.91
CA SER A 34 5.42 -2.16 27.23
C SER A 34 5.06 -1.32 26.01
N LEU A 35 5.63 -1.61 24.83
CA LEU A 35 5.23 -0.96 23.59
C LEU A 35 3.79 -1.30 23.19
N LYS A 36 3.37 -2.56 23.36
CA LYS A 36 1.96 -2.97 23.14
C LYS A 36 1.01 -2.26 24.09
N ASP A 37 1.37 -2.16 25.37
CA ASP A 37 0.60 -1.45 26.39
C ASP A 37 0.50 0.04 26.10
N LEU A 38 1.61 0.66 25.67
CA LEU A 38 1.63 2.07 25.28
C LEU A 38 0.70 2.31 24.08
N ARG A 39 0.75 1.43 23.07
CA ARG A 39 -0.17 1.47 21.93
C ARG A 39 -1.62 1.37 22.39
N TYR A 40 -1.94 0.43 23.27
CA TYR A 40 -3.29 0.25 23.81
C TYR A 40 -3.79 1.48 24.61
N ARG A 41 -2.91 2.10 25.41
CA ARG A 41 -3.24 3.33 26.15
C ARG A 41 -3.45 4.51 25.22
N LEU A 42 -2.60 4.68 24.22
CA LEU A 42 -2.73 5.72 23.20
C LEU A 42 -4.05 5.58 22.44
N GLN A 43 -4.40 4.34 22.07
CA GLN A 43 -5.68 4.01 21.44
C GLN A 43 -6.89 4.39 22.31
N ASN A 44 -6.88 4.01 23.59
CA ASN A 44 -7.95 4.36 24.51
C ASN A 44 -8.05 5.88 24.75
N PHE A 45 -6.91 6.58 24.77
CA PHE A 45 -6.87 8.03 24.86
C PHE A 45 -7.52 8.68 23.63
N GLU A 46 -7.15 8.26 22.42
CA GLU A 46 -7.72 8.77 21.17
C GLU A 46 -9.22 8.47 21.03
N LYS A 47 -9.68 7.31 21.51
CA LYS A 47 -11.13 6.99 21.55
C LYS A 47 -11.89 7.87 22.51
N LYS A 48 -11.31 8.15 23.68
CA LYS A 48 -11.97 8.92 24.73
C LYS A 48 -12.04 10.41 24.41
N TYR A 49 -11.04 10.94 23.72
CA TYR A 49 -10.89 12.38 23.46
C TYR A 49 -10.91 12.73 21.97
N GLY A 50 -11.37 11.83 21.11
CA GLY A 50 -11.30 11.96 19.65
C GLY A 50 -11.87 13.28 19.11
N ASP A 51 -13.03 13.71 19.62
CA ASP A 51 -13.68 14.94 19.18
C ASP A 51 -12.86 16.20 19.55
N LEU A 52 -12.25 16.22 20.74
CA LEU A 52 -11.41 17.33 21.21
C LEU A 52 -10.04 17.39 20.52
N ILE A 53 -9.51 16.24 20.09
CA ILE A 53 -8.25 16.14 19.34
C ILE A 53 -8.41 16.74 17.93
N VAL A 54 -9.59 16.59 17.32
CA VAL A 54 -9.86 17.15 15.99
C VAL A 54 -9.93 18.68 16.03
N GLU A 55 -10.43 19.25 17.12
CA GLU A 55 -10.63 20.69 17.26
C GLU A 55 -9.36 21.47 17.61
N ASN A 56 -8.30 20.81 18.10
CA ASN A 56 -7.10 21.49 18.58
C ASN A 56 -5.81 20.96 17.94
N SER A 57 -5.12 21.87 17.23
CA SER A 57 -3.89 21.62 16.46
C SER A 57 -2.70 21.17 17.32
N GLU A 58 -2.61 21.60 18.58
CA GLU A 58 -1.48 21.29 19.47
C GLU A 58 -1.49 19.81 19.89
N TYR A 59 -2.67 19.24 20.11
CA TYR A 59 -2.82 17.80 20.39
C TYR A 59 -2.48 16.95 19.16
N GLN A 60 -2.79 17.44 17.96
CA GLN A 60 -2.47 16.73 16.71
C GLN A 60 -0.96 16.65 16.50
N GLU A 61 -0.24 17.74 16.73
CA GLU A 61 1.23 17.75 16.65
C GLU A 61 1.87 16.83 17.68
N LYS A 62 1.37 16.84 18.93
CA LYS A 62 1.89 15.97 19.98
C LYS A 62 1.62 14.49 19.71
N LEU A 63 0.45 14.14 19.17
CA LEU A 63 0.14 12.77 18.77
C LEU A 63 0.99 12.32 17.58
N LYS A 64 1.28 13.22 16.64
CA LYS A 64 2.17 12.95 15.50
C LYS A 64 3.58 12.61 15.97
N GLU A 65 4.12 13.37 16.91
CA GLU A 65 5.42 13.12 17.55
C GLU A 65 5.44 11.73 18.22
N ILE A 66 4.46 11.45 19.08
CA ILE A 66 4.37 10.16 19.79
C ILE A 66 4.26 8.99 18.82
N ARG A 67 3.42 9.10 17.77
CA ARG A 67 3.23 8.06 16.73
C ARG A 67 4.51 7.78 15.96
N SER A 68 5.26 8.83 15.61
CA SER A 68 6.56 8.73 14.94
C SER A 68 7.57 7.97 15.80
N GLU A 69 7.67 8.29 17.09
CA GLU A 69 8.63 7.66 18.01
C GLU A 69 8.34 6.17 18.26
N ILE A 70 7.07 5.77 18.32
CA ILE A 70 6.68 4.36 18.51
C ILE A 70 6.71 3.54 17.21
N GLY A 71 7.10 4.16 16.08
CA GLY A 71 7.10 3.51 14.76
C GLY A 71 5.70 3.12 14.27
N VAL A 72 4.64 3.70 14.84
CA VAL A 72 3.28 3.51 14.37
C VAL A 72 3.03 4.59 13.33
N SER A 73 2.98 4.18 12.06
CA SER A 73 2.67 5.08 10.93
C SER A 73 1.47 5.96 11.28
N GLU A 74 1.54 7.24 10.92
CA GLU A 74 0.68 8.38 11.32
C GLU A 74 -0.85 8.20 11.34
N ILE A 75 -1.40 7.05 10.94
CA ILE A 75 -2.81 6.90 10.58
C ILE A 75 -3.39 5.56 11.06
N TYR A 76 -3.03 5.12 12.26
CA TYR A 76 -3.87 4.21 13.05
C TYR A 76 -4.60 5.00 14.13
N SER A 77 -5.51 5.90 13.73
CA SER A 77 -6.55 6.32 14.68
C SER A 77 -7.62 5.23 14.69
N GLU A 78 -7.86 4.64 15.85
CA GLU A 78 -8.94 3.67 16.07
C GLU A 78 -10.34 4.31 16.04
N ASN A 79 -10.44 5.55 15.56
CA ASN A 79 -11.69 6.12 15.04
C ASN A 79 -11.91 5.73 13.57
N THR A 80 -11.19 4.73 13.07
CA THR A 80 -11.51 4.05 11.82
C THR A 80 -12.79 3.27 12.06
N LYS A 81 -13.90 3.72 11.48
CA LYS A 81 -15.10 2.90 11.48
C LYS A 81 -14.79 1.64 10.69
N ASP A 82 -14.87 0.46 11.29
CA ASP A 82 -14.60 -0.79 10.58
C ASP A 82 -15.61 -1.03 9.45
N LYS A 83 -16.78 -0.38 9.54
CA LYS A 83 -17.84 -0.41 8.53
C LYS A 83 -18.44 0.99 8.35
N PRO A 84 -18.81 1.38 7.12
CA PRO A 84 -19.57 2.60 6.92
C PRO A 84 -20.93 2.45 7.62
N SER A 85 -21.31 3.47 8.38
CA SER A 85 -22.66 3.53 8.97
C SER A 85 -23.73 3.53 7.90
N THR A 86 -24.97 3.18 8.25
CA THR A 86 -26.09 3.12 7.29
C THR A 86 -26.29 4.44 6.55
N LEU A 87 -26.12 5.58 7.26
CA LEU A 87 -26.19 6.91 6.65
C LEU A 87 -25.05 7.12 5.64
N GLU A 88 -23.82 6.74 5.99
CA GLU A 88 -22.66 6.87 5.09
C GLU A 88 -22.79 5.94 3.87
N LYS A 89 -23.38 4.75 4.01
CA LYS A 89 -23.69 3.87 2.86
C LYS A 89 -24.68 4.51 1.89
N ILE A 90 -25.62 5.28 2.41
CA ILE A 90 -26.66 5.97 1.63
C ILE A 90 -26.09 7.23 0.98
N THR A 91 -25.37 8.06 1.73
CA THR A 91 -24.88 9.36 1.26
C THR A 91 -23.56 9.27 0.49
N GLY A 92 -22.80 8.20 0.69
CA GLY A 92 -21.42 8.07 0.19
C GLY A 92 -20.45 9.08 0.80
N LYS A 93 -20.86 9.80 1.86
CA LYS A 93 -20.09 10.86 2.52
C LYS A 93 -19.92 10.48 3.99
N GLY A 94 -18.67 10.50 4.48
CA GLY A 94 -18.37 10.11 5.86
C GLY A 94 -16.89 9.96 6.14
N SER A 95 -16.53 9.94 7.43
CA SER A 95 -15.15 9.74 7.87
C SER A 95 -14.57 8.41 7.39
N PHE A 96 -15.43 7.38 7.25
CA PHE A 96 -15.03 6.07 6.76
C PHE A 96 -14.37 6.12 5.38
N TYR A 97 -15.02 6.72 4.38
CA TYR A 97 -14.49 6.71 3.01
C TYR A 97 -13.27 7.64 2.86
N ASN A 98 -13.21 8.72 3.64
CA ASN A 98 -12.02 9.56 3.70
C ASN A 98 -10.82 8.78 4.25
N GLN A 99 -11.01 8.07 5.37
CA GLN A 99 -9.98 7.21 5.97
C GLN A 99 -9.58 6.07 5.03
N LEU A 100 -10.56 5.43 4.38
CA LEU A 100 -10.30 4.38 3.39
C LEU A 100 -9.47 4.92 2.22
N GLY A 101 -9.76 6.12 1.73
CA GLY A 101 -8.99 6.78 0.67
C GLY A 101 -7.53 6.98 1.07
N VAL A 102 -7.29 7.51 2.27
CA VAL A 102 -5.92 7.69 2.81
C VAL A 102 -5.18 6.35 2.95
N GLN A 103 -5.87 5.30 3.39
CA GLN A 103 -5.27 3.96 3.49
C GLN A 103 -4.92 3.39 2.11
N ILE A 104 -5.78 3.57 1.11
CA ILE A 104 -5.50 3.19 -0.27
C ILE A 104 -4.21 3.89 -0.74
N LEU A 105 -4.10 5.21 -0.56
CA LEU A 105 -2.92 5.98 -0.95
C LEU A 105 -1.62 5.46 -0.29
N ASN A 106 -1.68 5.09 0.99
CA ASN A 106 -0.52 4.54 1.69
C ASN A 106 -0.10 3.16 1.17
N LEU A 107 -1.06 2.29 0.88
CA LEU A 107 -0.79 0.95 0.37
C LEU A 107 -0.21 1.01 -1.05
N VAL A 108 -0.75 1.87 -1.90
CA VAL A 108 -0.32 1.96 -3.30
C VAL A 108 0.96 2.77 -3.45
N LYS A 109 1.38 3.59 -2.49
CA LYS A 109 2.58 4.45 -2.57
C LYS A 109 3.86 3.71 -3.02
N LYS A 110 4.06 2.47 -2.59
CA LYS A 110 5.21 1.66 -3.04
C LYS A 110 4.97 1.05 -4.43
N LYS A 111 3.74 0.59 -4.68
CA LYS A 111 3.31 -0.03 -5.94
C LYS A 111 3.26 0.96 -7.11
N THR A 112 2.91 2.22 -6.88
CA THR A 112 2.82 3.23 -7.95
C THR A 112 4.14 3.41 -8.68
N ILE A 113 5.28 3.29 -7.98
CA ILE A 113 6.61 3.32 -8.60
C ILE A 113 6.82 2.11 -9.52
N GLU A 114 6.32 0.94 -9.11
CA GLU A 114 6.48 -0.32 -9.84
C GLU A 114 5.52 -0.49 -11.02
N THR A 115 4.39 0.22 -11.01
CA THR A 115 3.31 0.09 -11.99
C THR A 115 3.14 1.32 -12.89
N GLY A 116 4.01 2.32 -12.77
CA GLY A 116 3.86 3.59 -13.47
C GLY A 116 2.61 4.37 -13.07
N GLY A 117 2.12 4.11 -11.85
CA GLY A 117 0.97 4.79 -11.25
C GLY A 117 -0.40 4.39 -11.78
N ILE A 118 -0.49 3.35 -12.63
CA ILE A 118 -1.76 2.74 -13.02
C ILE A 118 -1.90 1.37 -12.34
N MET A 119 -3.09 1.06 -11.84
CA MET A 119 -3.42 -0.26 -11.28
C MET A 119 -4.85 -0.65 -11.64
N THR A 120 -5.17 -1.93 -11.70
CA THR A 120 -6.57 -2.35 -11.82
C THR A 120 -7.31 -2.09 -10.51
N LEU A 121 -8.60 -1.77 -10.60
CA LEU A 121 -9.45 -1.68 -9.42
C LEU A 121 -9.45 -3.00 -8.63
N ALA A 122 -9.34 -4.14 -9.32
CA ALA A 122 -9.27 -5.46 -8.69
C ALA A 122 -8.02 -5.61 -7.81
N GLU A 123 -6.85 -5.17 -8.27
CA GLU A 123 -5.61 -5.19 -7.47
C GLU A 123 -5.72 -4.27 -6.26
N VAL A 124 -6.27 -3.06 -6.42
CA VAL A 124 -6.48 -2.14 -5.30
C VAL A 124 -7.39 -2.77 -4.24
N VAL A 125 -8.49 -3.41 -4.66
CA VAL A 125 -9.41 -4.14 -3.78
C VAL A 125 -8.74 -5.35 -3.13
N LEU A 126 -7.84 -6.05 -3.83
CA LEU A 126 -7.10 -7.16 -3.26
C LEU A 126 -6.13 -6.66 -2.19
N MET A 127 -5.31 -5.65 -2.49
CA MET A 127 -4.31 -5.08 -1.58
C MET A 127 -4.94 -4.57 -0.28
N ILE A 128 -6.06 -3.86 -0.36
CA ILE A 128 -6.73 -3.34 0.84
C ILE A 128 -7.30 -4.46 1.71
N ASN A 129 -7.65 -5.61 1.13
CA ASN A 129 -8.25 -6.74 1.84
C ASN A 129 -7.24 -7.80 2.29
N GLN A 130 -6.00 -7.82 1.75
CA GLN A 130 -4.95 -8.76 2.15
C GLN A 130 -4.65 -8.73 3.65
N GLY A 131 -4.80 -7.58 4.31
CA GLY A 131 -4.63 -7.41 5.75
C GLY A 131 -5.90 -7.56 6.60
N ARG A 132 -7.04 -7.95 6.00
CA ARG A 132 -8.37 -7.91 6.64
C ARG A 132 -9.12 -9.24 6.56
N PRO A 133 -8.76 -10.25 7.38
CA PRO A 133 -9.37 -11.57 7.31
C PRO A 133 -10.87 -11.58 7.66
N ASN A 134 -11.33 -10.69 8.55
CA ASN A 134 -12.70 -10.70 9.07
C ASN A 134 -13.57 -9.50 8.61
N GLU A 135 -12.97 -8.54 7.90
CA GLU A 135 -13.60 -7.24 7.60
C GLU A 135 -13.32 -6.81 6.16
N ILE A 136 -13.85 -7.59 5.22
CA ILE A 136 -13.65 -7.34 3.79
C ILE A 136 -14.35 -6.04 3.38
N VAL A 137 -13.59 -5.14 2.78
CA VAL A 137 -14.10 -3.93 2.14
C VAL A 137 -14.53 -4.27 0.73
N SER A 138 -15.77 -3.88 0.39
CA SER A 138 -16.34 -4.16 -0.92
C SER A 138 -15.72 -3.29 -2.02
N ALA A 139 -15.75 -3.77 -3.26
CA ALA A 139 -15.31 -2.97 -4.41
C ALA A 139 -16.08 -1.64 -4.55
N LEU A 140 -17.35 -1.60 -4.14
CA LEU A 140 -18.16 -0.38 -4.15
C LEU A 140 -17.64 0.65 -3.14
N ASP A 141 -17.23 0.20 -1.95
CA ASP A 141 -16.68 1.10 -0.93
C ASP A 141 -15.31 1.65 -1.35
N VAL A 142 -14.48 0.83 -2.00
CA VAL A 142 -13.22 1.28 -2.61
C VAL A 142 -13.48 2.32 -3.69
N ILE A 143 -14.43 2.09 -4.62
CA ILE A 143 -14.80 3.08 -5.64
C ILE A 143 -15.27 4.39 -5.00
N ARG A 144 -16.10 4.33 -3.95
CA ARG A 144 -16.55 5.55 -3.25
C ARG A 144 -15.39 6.32 -2.65
N ALA A 145 -14.43 5.64 -2.02
CA ALA A 145 -13.24 6.28 -1.49
C ALA A 145 -12.38 6.91 -2.61
N LEU A 146 -12.16 6.19 -3.72
CA LEU A 146 -11.43 6.72 -4.88
C LEU A 146 -12.12 7.95 -5.50
N ASN A 147 -13.45 7.93 -5.63
CA ASN A 147 -14.21 9.07 -6.15
C ASN A 147 -14.10 10.31 -5.23
N ILE A 148 -13.92 10.13 -3.92
CA ILE A 148 -13.66 11.24 -3.01
C ILE A 148 -12.26 11.81 -3.26
N LEU A 149 -11.26 10.95 -3.43
CA LEU A 149 -9.88 11.38 -3.75
C LEU A 149 -9.81 12.11 -5.09
N GLU A 150 -10.53 11.62 -6.11
CA GLU A 150 -10.66 12.26 -7.42
C GLU A 150 -11.29 13.65 -7.32
N LYS A 151 -12.41 13.77 -6.60
CA LYS A 151 -13.08 15.07 -6.38
C LYS A 151 -12.24 16.06 -5.58
N ALA A 152 -11.34 15.56 -4.75
CA ALA A 152 -10.38 16.36 -4.01
C ALA A 152 -9.09 16.62 -4.80
N GLU A 153 -9.03 16.21 -6.07
CA GLU A 153 -7.89 16.38 -6.98
C GLU A 153 -6.58 15.75 -6.45
N VAL A 154 -6.70 14.73 -5.57
CA VAL A 154 -5.54 14.00 -5.02
C VAL A 154 -5.03 12.96 -6.02
N ILE A 155 -5.93 12.40 -6.83
CA ILE A 155 -5.62 11.45 -7.90
C ILE A 155 -6.40 11.83 -9.16
N PRO A 156 -5.90 11.46 -10.37
CA PRO A 156 -6.66 11.64 -11.61
C PRO A 156 -8.01 10.92 -11.61
N GLY A 157 -8.08 9.72 -11.02
CA GLY A 157 -9.36 9.02 -10.78
C GLY A 157 -9.46 7.61 -11.37
N VAL A 158 -10.69 7.18 -11.61
CA VAL A 158 -11.01 5.82 -12.09
C VAL A 158 -11.45 5.86 -13.55
N LYS A 159 -10.72 5.15 -14.42
CA LYS A 159 -11.03 5.05 -15.85
C LYS A 159 -11.51 3.65 -16.21
N LYS A 160 -12.45 3.58 -17.14
CA LYS A 160 -12.89 2.31 -17.74
C LYS A 160 -12.21 2.15 -19.09
N LEU A 161 -11.47 1.05 -19.24
CA LEU A 161 -10.87 0.64 -20.51
C LEU A 161 -11.91 0.05 -21.45
N ASP A 162 -11.59 -0.02 -22.74
CA ASP A 162 -12.49 -0.55 -23.77
C ASP A 162 -12.79 -2.04 -23.57
N SER A 163 -11.87 -2.75 -22.93
CA SER A 163 -12.05 -4.14 -22.49
C SER A 163 -13.11 -4.31 -21.38
N GLY A 164 -13.58 -3.20 -20.79
CA GLY A 164 -14.50 -3.19 -19.66
C GLY A 164 -13.81 -3.18 -18.29
N ILE A 165 -12.49 -3.39 -18.25
CA ILE A 165 -11.69 -3.37 -17.02
C ILE A 165 -11.60 -1.93 -16.48
N LYS A 166 -11.79 -1.78 -15.17
CA LYS A 166 -11.59 -0.50 -14.48
C LYS A 166 -10.16 -0.42 -13.99
N ILE A 167 -9.48 0.66 -14.36
CA ILE A 167 -8.17 1.03 -13.85
C ILE A 167 -8.29 2.27 -12.99
N VAL A 168 -7.36 2.42 -12.06
CA VAL A 168 -7.20 3.57 -11.19
C VAL A 168 -5.87 4.22 -11.53
N GLU A 169 -5.92 5.50 -11.84
CA GLU A 169 -4.74 6.33 -12.09
C GLU A 169 -4.43 7.07 -10.78
N PHE A 170 -3.27 6.80 -10.19
CA PHE A 170 -2.81 7.42 -8.94
C PHE A 170 -1.87 8.60 -9.16
N ILE A 171 -1.26 8.68 -10.34
CA ILE A 171 -0.47 9.83 -10.80
C ILE A 171 -0.99 10.21 -12.19
N PRO A 172 -0.91 11.50 -12.59
CA PRO A 172 -1.23 11.91 -13.95
C PRO A 172 -0.32 11.17 -14.94
N VAL A 173 -0.91 10.42 -15.86
CA VAL A 173 -0.18 9.75 -16.95
C VAL A 173 -0.74 10.24 -18.28
N GLU A 174 0.08 10.97 -19.03
CA GLU A 174 -0.28 11.42 -20.37
C GLU A 174 -0.01 10.31 -21.38
N LEU A 175 -1.01 9.44 -21.58
CA LEU A 175 -0.94 8.40 -22.58
C LEU A 175 -1.34 8.92 -23.96
N THR A 176 -0.50 8.67 -24.95
CA THR A 176 -0.88 8.83 -26.35
C THR A 176 -1.97 7.81 -26.73
N PRO A 177 -2.72 8.04 -27.84
CA PRO A 177 -3.68 7.06 -28.33
C PRO A 177 -3.04 5.68 -28.57
N ASP A 178 -1.80 5.65 -29.03
CA ASP A 178 -1.08 4.42 -29.33
C ASP A 178 -0.82 3.59 -28.07
N GLN A 179 -0.32 4.24 -27.03
CA GLN A 179 -0.07 3.62 -25.73
C GLN A 179 -1.37 3.16 -25.07
N SER A 180 -2.43 3.96 -25.18
CA SER A 180 -3.77 3.61 -24.67
C SER A 180 -4.32 2.35 -25.33
N ILE A 181 -4.14 2.20 -26.65
CA ILE A 181 -4.56 1.00 -27.38
C ILE A 181 -3.76 -0.22 -26.92
N ILE A 182 -2.43 -0.10 -26.75
CA ILE A 182 -1.60 -1.20 -26.24
C ILE A 182 -2.04 -1.60 -24.83
N LEU A 183 -2.26 -0.63 -23.94
CA LEU A 183 -2.76 -0.88 -22.59
C LEU A 183 -4.12 -1.59 -22.59
N ASN A 184 -5.04 -1.14 -23.45
CA ASN A 184 -6.34 -1.79 -23.67
C ASN A 184 -6.18 -3.25 -24.12
N LEU A 185 -5.29 -3.54 -25.08
CA LEU A 185 -5.04 -4.89 -25.57
C LEU A 185 -4.38 -5.80 -24.51
N ALA A 186 -3.54 -5.23 -23.64
CA ALA A 186 -2.88 -5.95 -22.55
C ALA A 186 -3.80 -6.19 -21.35
N SER A 187 -4.81 -5.33 -21.14
CA SER A 187 -5.67 -5.34 -19.95
C SER A 187 -6.31 -6.70 -19.64
N THR A 188 -6.69 -7.49 -20.64
CA THR A 188 -7.33 -8.80 -20.43
C THR A 188 -6.35 -9.88 -19.96
N THR A 189 -5.09 -9.81 -20.38
CA THR A 189 -4.07 -10.85 -20.15
C THR A 189 -2.94 -10.41 -19.25
N GLY A 190 -2.95 -9.17 -18.76
CA GLY A 190 -1.86 -8.54 -17.99
C GLY A 190 -0.55 -8.35 -18.79
N SER A 191 -0.54 -8.72 -20.06
CA SER A 191 0.67 -8.83 -20.88
C SER A 191 0.33 -8.92 -22.36
N ILE A 192 1.30 -8.60 -23.21
CA ILE A 192 1.12 -8.57 -24.66
C ILE A 192 2.43 -8.93 -25.38
N THR A 193 2.32 -9.42 -26.61
CA THR A 193 3.47 -9.64 -27.50
C THR A 193 3.37 -8.73 -28.71
N MET A 194 4.49 -8.49 -29.38
CA MET A 194 4.55 -7.63 -30.55
C MET A 194 3.65 -8.14 -31.67
N GLU A 195 3.61 -9.45 -31.89
CA GLU A 195 2.79 -10.10 -32.90
C GLU A 195 1.30 -9.84 -32.66
N LYS A 196 0.86 -9.92 -31.40
CA LYS A 196 -0.54 -9.66 -31.02
C LYS A 196 -0.94 -8.20 -31.30
N ILE A 197 -0.03 -7.25 -31.08
CA ILE A 197 -0.27 -5.84 -31.40
C ILE A 197 -0.38 -5.68 -32.92
N ILE A 198 0.58 -6.18 -33.69
CA ILE A 198 0.59 -6.12 -35.16
C ILE A 198 -0.71 -6.71 -35.72
N MET A 199 -1.12 -7.90 -35.27
CA MET A 199 -2.34 -8.55 -35.73
C MET A 199 -3.62 -7.76 -35.44
N LYS A 200 -3.65 -6.98 -34.35
CA LYS A 200 -4.85 -6.23 -33.94
C LYS A 200 -4.91 -4.82 -34.48
N THR A 201 -3.77 -4.16 -34.69
CA THR A 201 -3.69 -2.75 -35.09
C THR A 201 -3.19 -2.55 -36.51
N ASN A 202 -2.55 -3.56 -37.11
CA ASN A 202 -1.88 -3.49 -38.40
C ASN A 202 -0.82 -2.37 -38.48
N TRP A 203 -0.19 -2.04 -37.35
CA TRP A 203 0.86 -1.04 -37.25
C TRP A 203 2.23 -1.59 -37.65
N THR A 204 3.12 -0.68 -38.06
CA THR A 204 4.52 -1.00 -38.31
C THR A 204 5.24 -1.32 -37.00
N GLN A 205 6.29 -2.16 -37.09
CA GLN A 205 7.09 -2.55 -35.94
C GLN A 205 7.68 -1.33 -35.21
N ASP A 206 8.27 -0.38 -35.94
CA ASP A 206 8.83 0.86 -35.36
C ASP A 206 7.81 1.67 -34.55
N ARG A 207 6.55 1.72 -35.01
CA ARG A 207 5.50 2.46 -34.29
C ARG A 207 5.18 1.78 -32.96
N ILE A 208 5.12 0.46 -32.96
CA ILE A 208 4.85 -0.35 -31.77
C ILE A 208 6.02 -0.25 -30.79
N GLU A 209 7.26 -0.34 -31.29
CA GLU A 209 8.47 -0.21 -30.48
C GLU A 209 8.52 1.13 -29.75
N ARG A 210 8.32 2.26 -30.45
CA ARG A 210 8.26 3.58 -29.80
C ARG A 210 7.20 3.68 -28.71
N ALA A 211 6.02 3.10 -28.94
CA ALA A 211 4.95 3.13 -27.95
C ALA A 211 5.27 2.24 -26.73
N LEU A 212 5.90 1.09 -26.95
CA LEU A 212 6.32 0.18 -25.87
C LEU A 212 7.51 0.71 -25.09
N GLU A 213 8.48 1.35 -25.74
CA GLU A 213 9.63 1.99 -25.09
C GLU A 213 9.15 3.04 -24.09
N PHE A 214 8.24 3.91 -24.49
CA PHE A 214 7.64 4.89 -23.56
C PHE A 214 6.97 4.20 -22.35
N LEU A 215 6.21 3.12 -22.58
CA LEU A 215 5.55 2.40 -21.50
C LEU A 215 6.55 1.74 -20.55
N ILE A 216 7.71 1.30 -21.06
CA ILE A 216 8.79 0.73 -20.25
C ILE A 216 9.49 1.83 -19.44
N GLU A 217 9.84 2.95 -20.06
CA GLU A 217 10.49 4.08 -19.39
C GLU A 217 9.65 4.64 -18.24
N ASN A 218 8.33 4.62 -18.39
CA ASN A 218 7.39 5.05 -17.35
C ASN A 218 7.02 3.93 -16.34
N ASN A 219 7.72 2.80 -16.34
CA ASN A 219 7.48 1.63 -15.47
C ASN A 219 6.07 1.01 -15.58
N MET A 220 5.34 1.29 -16.66
CA MET A 220 4.02 0.73 -16.91
C MET A 220 4.10 -0.66 -17.54
N ALA A 221 5.18 -0.92 -18.28
CA ALA A 221 5.49 -2.20 -18.88
C ALA A 221 6.90 -2.66 -18.50
N LYS A 222 7.10 -3.98 -18.45
CA LYS A 222 8.40 -4.62 -18.25
C LYS A 222 8.62 -5.64 -19.36
N LEU A 223 9.81 -5.63 -19.93
CA LEU A 223 10.20 -6.61 -20.94
C LEU A 223 10.60 -7.91 -20.26
N ASP A 224 9.95 -9.00 -20.66
CA ASP A 224 10.30 -10.38 -20.32
C ASP A 224 10.74 -11.12 -21.58
N ILE A 225 11.94 -11.70 -21.53
CA ILE A 225 12.53 -12.44 -22.65
C ILE A 225 12.77 -13.86 -22.19
N SER A 226 12.03 -14.80 -22.77
CA SER A 226 12.19 -16.23 -22.50
C SER A 226 12.39 -16.99 -23.80
N TYR A 227 13.29 -17.98 -23.76
CA TYR A 227 13.53 -18.89 -24.88
C TYR A 227 12.27 -19.67 -25.29
N ALA A 228 11.34 -19.90 -24.35
CA ALA A 228 10.13 -20.69 -24.61
C ALA A 228 8.98 -19.85 -25.20
N THR A 229 8.88 -18.56 -24.85
CA THR A 229 7.71 -17.73 -25.19
C THR A 229 8.06 -16.50 -26.03
N GLY A 230 9.34 -16.27 -26.33
CA GLY A 230 9.80 -15.09 -27.05
C GLY A 230 9.77 -13.82 -26.19
N LYS A 231 9.71 -12.65 -26.86
CA LYS A 231 9.62 -11.34 -26.21
C LYS A 231 8.18 -11.06 -25.79
N ARG A 232 7.94 -10.83 -24.50
CA ARG A 232 6.64 -10.45 -23.94
C ARG A 232 6.78 -9.18 -23.12
N TYR A 233 5.76 -8.34 -23.19
CA TYR A 233 5.67 -7.10 -22.43
C TYR A 233 4.62 -7.30 -21.34
N TYR A 234 5.07 -7.28 -20.09
CA TYR A 234 4.26 -7.48 -18.92
C TYR A 234 3.86 -6.14 -18.29
N PHE A 235 2.61 -5.98 -17.82
CA PHE A 235 2.10 -4.75 -17.21
C PHE A 235 1.84 -4.95 -15.70
N PRO A 236 2.74 -4.48 -14.82
CA PRO A 236 2.66 -4.66 -13.36
C PRO A 236 1.36 -4.18 -12.70
N GLY A 237 0.70 -3.19 -13.32
CA GLY A 237 -0.58 -2.64 -12.87
C GLY A 237 -1.81 -3.31 -13.48
N LEU A 238 -1.64 -4.41 -14.22
CA LEU A 238 -2.71 -5.20 -14.83
C LEU A 238 -2.71 -6.67 -14.36
N GLY A 239 -1.95 -7.01 -13.31
CA GLY A 239 -2.04 -8.28 -12.61
C GLY A 239 -1.39 -9.51 -13.26
N GLY A 240 -0.37 -9.37 -14.10
CA GLY A 240 0.48 -10.52 -14.48
C GLY A 240 1.83 -10.61 -13.74
#